data_AF-A0A938EQP0-F1
#
_entry.id   AF-A0A938EQP0-F1
#
_cell.length_a   1.000
_cell.length_b   1.000
_cell.length_c   1.000
_cell.angle_alpha   90.00
_cell.angle_beta   90.00
_cell.angle_gamma   90.00
#
_symmetry.space_group_name_H-M   'P 1'
#
loop_
_entity.id
_entity.type
_entity.pdbx_description
1 polymer ?
#
loop_
_entity_poly.entity_id
_entity_poly.type
_entity_poly.pdbx_seq_one_letter_code
_entity_poly.pdbx_strand_id
1 'polypeptide(L)'
;MRADGRQPDELRPIRIEPGFITSATGSVLIAAGTTRVICTAMVEEHVPGWRRGSGKGWVTAEYGMLPGSTDTRKQRDASRGKVDGRSTEIQRLIGRSLRSVVDLEKLGERS
;
A
#
# COMPACT_ATOMS: atom_id res chain seq x y z
N MET A 1 -14.18 29.54 -0.60
CA MET A 1 -14.17 28.63 -1.77
C MET A 1 -12.84 27.89 -1.79
N ARG A 2 -12.82 26.57 -2.01
CA ARG A 2 -11.56 25.80 -2.07
C ARG A 2 -10.77 26.18 -3.33
N ALA A 3 -9.45 26.02 -3.31
CA ALA A 3 -8.57 26.38 -4.43
C ALA A 3 -8.87 25.63 -5.74
N ASP A 4 -9.50 24.48 -5.65
CA ASP A 4 -9.92 23.64 -6.78
C ASP A 4 -11.43 23.73 -7.08
N GLY A 5 -12.12 24.72 -6.51
CA GLY A 5 -13.54 24.98 -6.79
C GLY A 5 -14.54 24.02 -6.13
N ARG A 6 -14.06 22.96 -5.45
CA ARG A 6 -14.91 21.94 -4.82
C ARG A 6 -15.66 22.45 -3.59
N GLN A 7 -16.80 21.83 -3.31
CA GLN A 7 -17.54 22.02 -2.07
C GLN A 7 -16.80 21.40 -0.85
N PRO A 8 -17.15 21.80 0.39
CA PRO A 8 -16.50 21.26 1.60
C PRO A 8 -16.59 19.73 1.74
N ASP A 9 -17.71 19.16 1.33
CA ASP A 9 -18.07 17.74 1.39
C ASP A 9 -17.78 16.97 0.08
N GLU A 10 -17.38 17.67 -0.98
CA GLU A 10 -17.08 17.07 -2.27
C GLU A 10 -15.67 16.47 -2.29
N LEU A 11 -15.55 15.19 -2.63
CA LEU A 11 -14.27 14.51 -2.81
C LEU A 11 -13.54 14.99 -4.08
N ARG A 12 -12.22 14.77 -4.15
CA ARG A 12 -11.49 14.92 -5.42
C ARG A 12 -11.95 13.84 -6.40
N PRO A 13 -11.85 14.07 -7.73
CA PRO A 13 -12.13 13.04 -8.72
C PRO A 13 -11.32 11.77 -8.46
N ILE A 14 -12.00 10.62 -8.39
CA ILE A 14 -11.39 9.31 -8.14
C ILE A 14 -11.37 8.51 -9.44
N ARG A 15 -10.22 7.93 -9.77
CA ARG A 15 -10.08 6.94 -10.86
C ARG A 15 -9.31 5.74 -10.33
N ILE A 16 -9.77 4.54 -10.69
CA ILE A 16 -9.15 3.27 -10.34
C ILE A 16 -8.90 2.53 -11.65
N GLU A 17 -7.64 2.19 -11.92
CA GLU A 17 -7.22 1.47 -13.11
C GLU A 17 -6.59 0.13 -12.69
N PRO A 18 -7.35 -0.98 -12.75
CA PRO A 18 -6.84 -2.32 -12.47
C PRO A 18 -5.87 -2.80 -13.56
N GLY A 19 -4.97 -3.71 -13.20
CA GLY A 19 -4.03 -4.34 -14.14
C GLY A 19 -2.89 -3.43 -14.60
N PHE A 20 -2.57 -2.37 -13.85
CA PHE A 20 -1.57 -1.37 -14.25
C PHE A 20 -0.15 -1.95 -14.38
N ILE A 21 0.26 -2.81 -13.44
CA ILE A 21 1.52 -3.58 -13.50
C ILE A 21 1.19 -5.04 -13.82
N THR A 22 1.76 -5.56 -14.91
CA THR A 22 1.47 -6.92 -15.41
C THR A 22 2.18 -8.03 -14.65
N SER A 23 3.30 -7.73 -13.99
CA SER A 23 4.09 -8.72 -13.25
C SER A 23 3.55 -9.05 -11.86
N ALA A 24 2.64 -8.24 -11.33
CA ALA A 24 2.06 -8.46 -10.00
C ALA A 24 0.79 -9.32 -10.07
N THR A 25 0.56 -10.17 -9.07
CA THR A 25 -0.66 -11.00 -8.98
C THR A 25 -1.93 -10.15 -8.99
N GLY A 26 -1.88 -9.01 -8.30
CA GLY A 26 -2.87 -7.94 -8.40
C GLY A 26 -2.18 -6.59 -8.54
N SER A 27 -2.72 -5.72 -9.38
CA SER A 27 -2.21 -4.35 -9.53
C SER A 27 -3.33 -3.36 -9.80
N VAL A 28 -3.22 -2.18 -9.20
CA VAL A 28 -4.13 -1.05 -9.38
C VAL A 28 -3.33 0.25 -9.37
N LEU A 29 -3.60 1.15 -10.32
CA LEU A 29 -3.28 2.57 -10.18
C LEU A 29 -4.53 3.31 -9.69
N ILE A 30 -4.46 3.87 -8.48
CA ILE A 30 -5.51 4.74 -7.94
C ILE A 30 -5.08 6.20 -8.05
N ALA A 31 -5.99 7.04 -8.54
CA ALA A 31 -5.84 8.48 -8.60
C ALA A 31 -6.95 9.19 -7.82
N ALA A 32 -6.58 10.14 -6.98
CA ALA A 32 -7.47 11.02 -6.23
C ALA A 32 -7.07 12.48 -6.49
N GLY A 33 -7.64 13.07 -7.53
CA GLY A 33 -7.13 14.31 -8.13
C GLY A 33 -5.70 14.12 -8.64
N THR A 34 -4.75 14.93 -8.15
CA THR A 34 -3.33 14.83 -8.51
C THR A 34 -2.56 13.75 -7.74
N THR A 35 -3.11 13.24 -6.63
CA THR A 35 -2.49 12.14 -5.88
C THR A 35 -2.63 10.85 -6.67
N ARG A 36 -1.51 10.19 -6.96
CA ARG A 36 -1.48 8.90 -7.67
C ARG A 36 -0.70 7.88 -6.85
N VAL A 37 -1.24 6.68 -6.70
CA VAL A 37 -0.61 5.58 -5.95
C VAL A 37 -0.72 4.30 -6.77
N ILE A 38 0.40 3.63 -6.97
CA ILE A 38 0.44 2.27 -7.51
C ILE A 38 0.32 1.33 -6.32
N CYS A 39 -0.69 0.48 -6.33
CA CYS A 39 -0.92 -0.57 -5.36
C CYS A 39 -0.70 -1.92 -6.04
N THR A 40 0.20 -2.74 -5.50
CA THR A 40 0.43 -4.11 -5.97
C THR A 40 0.15 -5.09 -4.83
N ALA A 41 -0.33 -6.27 -5.21
CA ALA A 41 -0.48 -7.43 -4.34
C ALA A 41 0.33 -8.58 -4.93
N MET A 42 1.17 -9.19 -4.10
CA MET A 42 1.99 -10.35 -4.43
C MET A 42 1.62 -11.46 -3.45
N VAL A 43 1.53 -12.69 -3.96
CA VAL A 43 1.36 -13.88 -3.13
C VAL A 43 2.70 -14.57 -3.01
N GLU A 44 3.11 -14.85 -1.79
CA GLU A 44 4.28 -15.65 -1.49
C GLU A 44 3.83 -16.91 -0.73
N GLU A 45 4.39 -18.05 -1.10
CA GLU A 45 4.13 -19.34 -0.46
C GLU A 45 4.98 -19.49 0.81
N HIS A 46 4.96 -18.47 1.68
CA HIS A 46 5.47 -18.59 3.04
C HIS A 46 4.83 -17.56 3.97
N VAL A 47 4.90 -17.83 5.27
CA VAL A 47 4.48 -16.91 6.32
C VAL A 47 5.68 -16.46 7.18
N PRO A 48 5.59 -15.32 7.89
CA PRO A 48 6.62 -14.92 8.84
C PRO A 48 6.92 -16.03 9.87
N GLY A 49 8.18 -16.13 10.32
CA GLY A 49 8.61 -17.24 11.18
C GLY A 49 7.79 -17.44 12.47
N TRP A 50 7.34 -16.35 13.10
CA TRP A 50 6.49 -16.39 14.30
C TRP A 50 5.06 -16.89 14.04
N ARG A 51 4.66 -17.04 12.77
CA ARG A 51 3.34 -17.47 12.30
C ARG A 51 3.33 -18.89 11.74
N ARG A 52 4.50 -19.49 11.59
CA ARG A 52 4.68 -20.83 11.03
C ARG A 52 3.99 -21.89 11.89
N GLY A 53 3.31 -22.84 11.26
CA GLY A 53 2.58 -23.93 11.92
C GLY A 53 1.25 -23.50 12.57
N SER A 54 0.79 -22.27 12.34
CA SER A 54 -0.50 -21.81 12.85
C SER A 54 -1.67 -22.17 11.92
N GLY A 55 -1.39 -22.58 10.68
CA GLY A 55 -2.41 -22.88 9.66
C GLY A 55 -3.09 -21.63 9.09
N LYS A 56 -2.64 -20.43 9.47
CA LYS A 56 -3.24 -19.16 9.06
C LYS A 56 -2.29 -18.36 8.17
N GLY A 57 -2.81 -17.67 7.15
CA GLY A 57 -2.06 -16.80 6.23
C GLY A 57 -1.86 -15.38 6.73
N TRP A 58 -0.89 -14.64 6.17
CA TRP A 58 -0.52 -13.31 6.66
C TRP A 58 -0.58 -12.26 5.55
N VAL A 59 -0.97 -11.03 5.92
CA VAL A 59 -0.92 -9.86 5.02
C VAL A 59 0.04 -8.84 5.63
N THR A 60 1.01 -8.39 4.84
CA THR A 60 1.90 -7.28 5.18
C THR A 60 1.80 -6.19 4.12
N ALA A 61 2.34 -5.01 4.40
CA ALA A 61 2.33 -3.90 3.47
C ALA A 61 3.63 -3.10 3.55
N GLU A 62 4.11 -2.68 2.38
CA GLU A 62 5.20 -1.73 2.22
C GLU A 62 4.67 -0.44 1.61
N TYR A 63 5.25 0.69 2.00
CA TYR A 63 4.88 2.00 1.49
C TYR A 63 6.15 2.79 1.21
N GLY A 64 6.24 3.31 -0.01
CA GLY A 64 7.36 4.12 -0.45
C GLY A 64 6.87 5.27 -1.31
N MET A 65 7.56 6.40 -1.20
CA MET A 65 7.37 7.56 -2.06
C MET A 65 8.54 7.67 -3.03
N LEU A 66 8.25 7.78 -4.33
CA LEU A 66 9.29 8.04 -5.32
C LEU A 66 9.93 9.43 -5.06
N PRO A 67 11.23 9.63 -5.34
CA PRO A 67 11.89 10.92 -5.10
C PRO A 67 11.20 12.14 -5.72
N GLY A 68 10.52 11.98 -6.85
CA GLY A 68 9.78 13.04 -7.54
C GLY A 68 8.29 13.10 -7.23
N SER A 69 7.81 12.43 -6.17
CA SER A 69 6.39 12.42 -5.81
C SER A 69 5.95 13.58 -4.91
N THR A 70 6.86 14.50 -4.59
CA THR A 70 6.65 15.68 -3.75
C THR A 70 7.20 16.92 -4.47
N ASP A 71 6.78 18.12 -4.06
CA ASP A 71 7.21 19.38 -4.68
C ASP A 71 8.72 19.58 -4.65
N THR A 72 9.38 19.12 -3.59
CA THR A 72 10.84 19.00 -3.50
C THR A 72 11.26 17.55 -3.57
N ARG A 73 12.45 17.28 -4.10
CA ARG A 73 12.93 15.89 -4.26
C ARG A 73 13.07 15.20 -2.90
N LYS A 74 12.31 14.13 -2.67
CA LYS A 74 12.47 13.26 -1.49
C LYS A 74 13.69 12.36 -1.65
N GLN A 75 14.56 12.31 -0.64
CA GLN A 75 15.67 11.36 -0.62
C GLN A 75 15.14 9.93 -0.41
N ARG A 76 15.73 8.93 -1.10
CA ARG A 76 15.34 7.53 -0.92
C ARG A 76 15.73 7.04 0.48
N ASP A 77 14.86 6.27 1.12
CA ASP A 77 15.12 5.64 2.42
C ASP A 77 16.36 4.74 2.39
N ALA A 78 16.56 4.01 1.28
CA ALA A 78 17.79 3.22 1.05
C ALA A 78 19.07 4.07 1.09
N SER A 79 19.05 5.27 0.51
CA SER A 79 20.20 6.19 0.53
C SER A 79 20.44 6.81 1.91
N ARG A 80 19.43 6.82 2.79
CA ARG A 80 19.55 7.25 4.19
C ARG A 80 19.99 6.13 5.12
N GLY A 81 20.01 4.88 4.64
CA GLY A 81 20.29 3.69 5.45
C GLY A 81 19.19 3.35 6.47
N LYS A 82 18.05 4.07 6.45
CA LYS A 82 16.92 3.82 7.35
C LYS A 82 15.61 4.28 6.73
N VAL A 83 14.55 3.54 7.04
CA VAL A 83 13.17 3.87 6.68
C VAL A 83 12.69 5.05 7.52
N ASP A 84 11.98 5.98 6.87
CA ASP A 84 11.41 7.15 7.55
C ASP A 84 10.30 6.73 8.54
N GLY A 85 10.13 7.48 9.63
CA GLY A 85 9.13 7.21 10.65
C GLY A 85 7.71 7.22 10.08
N ARG A 86 7.42 8.19 9.20
CA ARG A 86 6.14 8.28 8.47
C ARG A 86 5.89 7.05 7.60
N SER A 87 6.89 6.57 6.86
CA SER A 87 6.76 5.36 6.02
C SER A 87 6.43 4.15 6.89
N THR A 88 7.14 3.99 8.01
CA THR A 88 6.90 2.90 8.97
C THR A 88 5.49 2.93 9.55
N GLU A 89 4.98 4.11 9.90
CA GLU A 89 3.62 4.27 10.42
C GLU A 89 2.55 3.92 9.37
N ILE A 90 2.70 4.42 8.15
CA ILE A 90 1.77 4.15 7.04
C ILE A 90 1.76 2.66 6.68
N GLN A 91 2.93 2.01 6.63
CA GLN A 91 3.04 0.56 6.41
C GLN A 91 2.24 -0.23 7.45
N ARG A 92 2.41 0.12 8.74
CA ARG A 92 1.68 -0.52 9.83
C ARG A 92 0.18 -0.28 9.74
N LEU A 93 -0.23 0.93 9.37
CA LEU A 93 -1.64 1.28 9.18
C LEU A 93 -2.26 0.43 8.06
N ILE A 94 -1.68 0.43 6.86
CA ILE A 94 -2.19 -0.33 5.70
C ILE A 94 -2.30 -1.81 6.06
N GLY A 95 -1.23 -2.40 6.61
CA GLY A 95 -1.23 -3.81 6.99
C GLY A 95 -2.31 -4.15 8.02
N ARG A 96 -2.53 -3.29 9.03
CA ARG A 96 -3.60 -3.50 10.02
C ARG A 96 -4.99 -3.39 9.40
N SER A 97 -5.22 -2.39 8.56
CA SER A 97 -6.52 -2.17 7.91
C SER A 97 -6.90 -3.31 6.95
N LEU A 98 -5.93 -3.87 6.22
CA LEU A 98 -6.21 -5.01 5.34
C LEU A 98 -6.48 -6.28 6.15
N ARG A 99 -5.69 -6.55 7.20
CA ARG A 99 -5.89 -7.73 8.04
C ARG A 99 -7.23 -7.76 8.77
N SER A 100 -7.87 -6.60 9.03
CA SER A 100 -9.18 -6.58 9.69
C SER A 100 -10.33 -7.04 8.80
N VAL A 101 -10.12 -7.12 7.49
CA VAL A 101 -11.17 -7.51 6.52
C VAL A 101 -10.84 -8.79 5.74
N VAL A 102 -9.69 -9.43 6.03
CA VAL A 102 -9.26 -10.68 5.41
C VAL A 102 -9.39 -11.82 6.41
N ASP A 103 -10.07 -12.89 6.01
CA ASP A 103 -10.11 -14.14 6.77
C ASP A 103 -8.76 -14.86 6.66
N LEU A 104 -7.93 -14.71 7.69
CA LEU A 104 -6.57 -15.26 7.71
C LEU A 104 -6.56 -16.79 7.87
N GLU A 105 -7.64 -17.41 8.34
CA GLU A 105 -7.75 -18.88 8.39
C GLU A 105 -8.01 -19.43 6.99
N LYS A 106 -8.98 -18.86 6.28
CA LYS A 106 -9.26 -19.25 4.88
C LYS A 106 -8.14 -18.91 3.91
N LEU A 107 -7.36 -17.86 4.20
CA LEU A 107 -6.18 -17.53 3.40
C LEU A 107 -5.14 -18.67 3.46
N GLY A 108 -5.07 -19.37 4.60
CA GLY A 108 -4.21 -20.52 4.83
C GLY A 108 -2.73 -20.16 4.97
N GLU A 109 -1.98 -21.05 5.62
CA GLU A 109 -0.52 -21.02 5.57
C GLU A 109 -0.09 -21.56 4.20
N ARG A 110 0.11 -20.65 3.25
CA ARG A 110 0.66 -20.97 1.92
C ARG A 110 2.15 -21.25 2.08
N SER A 111 2.57 -22.46 1.71
CA SER A 111 3.91 -23.05 1.93
C SER A 111 4.41 -23.73 0.67
#